data_AF-A0A6S4Q716-F1
#
_entry.id   AF-A0A6S4Q716-F1
#
_cell.length_a   1.000
_cell.length_b   1.000
_cell.length_c   1.000
_cell.angle_alpha   90.00
_cell.angle_beta   90.00
_cell.angle_gamma   90.00
#
_symmetry.space_group_name_H-M   'P 1'
#
loop_
_entity.id
_entity.type
_entity.pdbx_description
1 polymer ?
#
loop_
_entity_poly.entity_id
_entity_poly.type
_entity_poly.pdbx_seq_one_letter_code
_entity_poly.pdbx_strand_id
1 'polypeptide(L)'
;MHIYAFGSICRGDIDIGSDVDMLIIANGQLDHINPSDYSIYSYDRIKELWEQGNPFAWHLHLESKLVFSQDSSNFLSELGCPSAYSDGESDCVKFYEIFKSACYSINESALSREFDLSTVFLAMRNFASCYSLAYLERPDFSRRSSINLGALSVPIDREVFDVLESARILCTRGVGSSLTEPQVFAAIESLPQVEYWMQSLIRRVDKV
;
A
#
# COMPACT_ATOMS: atom_id res chain seq x y z
N MET A 1 -23.84 -10.91 -6.42
CA MET A 1 -22.76 -10.58 -5.46
C MET A 1 -21.54 -11.41 -5.80
N HIS A 2 -20.34 -10.82 -5.71
CA HIS A 2 -19.06 -11.50 -5.81
C HIS A 2 -18.22 -11.22 -4.57
N ILE A 3 -17.47 -12.22 -4.12
CA ILE A 3 -16.53 -12.11 -3.01
C ILE A 3 -15.16 -12.57 -3.50
N TYR A 4 -14.14 -11.74 -3.25
CA TYR A 4 -12.76 -12.03 -3.58
C TYR A 4 -11.88 -11.93 -2.34
N ALA A 5 -10.85 -12.75 -2.29
CA ALA A 5 -9.67 -12.49 -1.46
C ALA A 5 -8.62 -11.81 -2.34
N PHE A 6 -7.79 -10.95 -1.76
CA PHE A 6 -6.66 -10.32 -2.45
C PHE A 6 -5.52 -10.03 -1.47
N GLY A 7 -4.43 -9.45 -1.96
CA GLY A 7 -3.28 -9.11 -1.12
C GLY A 7 -2.51 -10.34 -0.66
N SER A 8 -2.02 -10.30 0.58
CA SER A 8 -0.96 -11.22 1.02
C SER A 8 -1.34 -12.70 1.05
N ILE A 9 -2.61 -13.00 1.35
CA ILE A 9 -3.18 -14.34 1.31
C ILE A 9 -3.12 -14.97 -0.09
N CYS A 10 -3.25 -14.16 -1.14
CA CYS A 10 -3.24 -14.63 -2.52
C CYS A 10 -1.83 -14.72 -3.12
N ARG A 11 -0.88 -13.93 -2.59
CA ARG A 11 0.54 -14.01 -2.96
C ARG A 11 1.31 -15.09 -2.19
N GLY A 12 0.81 -15.50 -1.02
CA GLY A 12 1.48 -16.47 -0.14
C GLY A 12 2.56 -15.86 0.76
N ASP A 13 2.63 -14.54 0.89
CA ASP A 13 3.58 -13.78 1.74
C ASP A 13 2.96 -13.40 3.12
N ILE A 14 2.34 -14.38 3.76
CA ILE A 14 1.59 -14.23 5.01
C ILE A 14 2.53 -14.31 6.21
N ASP A 15 2.36 -13.39 7.17
CA ASP A 15 2.94 -13.53 8.51
C ASP A 15 1.96 -13.06 9.59
N ILE A 16 2.42 -12.94 10.84
CA ILE A 16 1.59 -12.54 11.98
C ILE A 16 1.00 -11.12 11.87
N GLY A 17 1.58 -10.26 11.04
CA GLY A 17 1.09 -8.91 10.76
C GLY A 17 0.19 -8.83 9.52
N SER A 18 -0.05 -9.97 8.84
CA SER A 18 -0.93 -10.03 7.68
C SER A 18 -2.41 -10.10 8.09
N ASP A 19 -3.22 -9.31 7.39
CA ASP A 19 -4.68 -9.43 7.42
C ASP A 19 -5.18 -10.24 6.22
N VAL A 20 -6.43 -10.70 6.32
CA VAL A 20 -7.15 -11.28 5.19
C VAL A 20 -7.93 -10.16 4.50
N ASP A 21 -7.38 -9.64 3.40
CA ASP A 21 -8.03 -8.61 2.61
C ASP A 21 -9.16 -9.21 1.77
N MET A 22 -10.40 -8.86 2.11
CA MET A 22 -11.60 -9.35 1.45
C MET A 22 -12.32 -8.22 0.72
N LEU A 23 -12.81 -8.51 -0.49
CA LEU A 23 -13.56 -7.60 -1.34
C LEU A 23 -14.94 -8.17 -1.60
N ILE A 24 -15.98 -7.35 -1.46
CA ILE A 24 -17.34 -7.65 -1.91
C ILE A 24 -17.73 -6.67 -3.01
N ILE A 25 -18.21 -7.22 -4.12
CA ILE A 25 -18.81 -6.46 -5.21
C ILE A 25 -20.30 -6.81 -5.28
N ALA A 26 -21.15 -5.84 -4.93
CA ALA A 26 -22.60 -6.01 -4.88
C ALA A 26 -23.32 -4.69 -5.13
N ASN A 27 -24.59 -4.78 -5.55
CA ASN A 27 -25.49 -3.62 -5.60
C ASN A 27 -26.44 -3.67 -4.40
N GLY A 28 -26.77 -2.50 -3.86
CA GLY A 28 -27.69 -2.38 -2.72
C GLY A 28 -27.01 -2.54 -1.35
N GLN A 29 -27.83 -2.53 -0.31
CA GLN A 29 -27.38 -2.56 1.07
C GLN A 29 -27.15 -4.00 1.56
N LEU A 30 -26.08 -4.22 2.32
CA LEU A 30 -25.67 -5.53 2.80
C LEU A 30 -25.76 -5.59 4.34
N ASP A 31 -26.97 -5.53 4.88
CA ASP A 31 -27.21 -5.36 6.34
C ASP A 31 -26.70 -6.54 7.20
N HIS A 32 -26.42 -7.69 6.59
CA HIS A 32 -25.90 -8.89 7.26
C HIS A 32 -24.38 -9.02 7.20
N ILE A 33 -23.69 -8.07 6.54
CA ILE A 33 -22.24 -8.05 6.38
C ILE A 33 -21.66 -6.94 7.24
N ASN A 34 -20.63 -7.28 8.00
CA ASN A 34 -19.87 -6.30 8.76
C ASN A 34 -18.91 -5.53 7.83
N PRO A 35 -19.08 -4.21 7.63
CA PRO A 35 -18.25 -3.43 6.71
C PRO A 35 -16.78 -3.31 7.13
N SER A 36 -16.43 -3.62 8.39
CA SER A 36 -15.01 -3.62 8.81
C SER A 36 -14.22 -4.77 8.23
N ASP A 37 -14.89 -5.85 7.82
CA ASP A 37 -14.25 -7.10 7.39
C ASP A 37 -14.06 -7.14 5.87
N TYR A 38 -14.70 -6.22 5.15
CA TYR A 38 -14.74 -6.22 3.70
C TYR A 38 -14.56 -4.81 3.13
N SER A 39 -13.75 -4.72 2.09
CA SER A 39 -13.86 -3.63 1.12
C SER A 39 -15.14 -3.83 0.30
N ILE A 40 -16.13 -2.95 0.42
CA ILE A 40 -17.43 -3.11 -0.25
C ILE A 40 -17.55 -2.07 -1.38
N TYR A 41 -17.77 -2.54 -2.60
CA TYR A 41 -17.91 -1.69 -3.78
C TYR A 41 -19.12 -2.10 -4.64
N SER A 42 -19.69 -1.11 -5.34
CA SER A 42 -20.64 -1.40 -6.42
C SER A 42 -19.90 -1.86 -7.68
N TYR A 43 -20.62 -2.58 -8.55
CA TYR A 43 -20.07 -3.00 -9.84
C TYR A 43 -19.66 -1.81 -10.70
N ASP A 44 -20.45 -0.73 -10.71
CA ASP A 44 -20.15 0.48 -11.46
C ASP A 44 -18.89 1.16 -10.92
N ARG A 45 -18.73 1.21 -9.59
CA ARG A 45 -17.52 1.77 -9.00
C ARG A 45 -16.28 0.95 -9.39
N ILE A 46 -16.35 -0.38 -9.41
CA ILE A 46 -15.21 -1.20 -9.86
C ILE A 46 -14.88 -0.94 -11.33
N LYS A 47 -15.90 -0.81 -12.20
CA LYS A 47 -15.68 -0.45 -13.61
C LYS A 47 -14.99 0.90 -13.77
N GLU A 48 -15.42 1.91 -13.02
CA GLU A 48 -14.75 3.23 -13.01
C GLU A 48 -13.26 3.11 -12.63
N LEU A 49 -12.93 2.31 -11.60
CA LEU A 49 -11.54 2.11 -11.19
C LEU A 49 -10.73 1.36 -12.28
N TRP A 50 -11.37 0.42 -12.99
CA TRP A 50 -10.78 -0.28 -14.14
C TRP A 50 -10.49 0.68 -15.29
N GLU A 51 -11.46 1.54 -15.63
CA GLU A 51 -11.32 2.55 -16.68
C GLU A 51 -10.25 3.60 -16.34
N GLN A 52 -10.12 3.96 -15.07
CA GLN A 52 -9.06 4.84 -14.57
C GLN A 52 -7.67 4.17 -14.57
N GLY A 53 -7.60 2.84 -14.52
CA GLY A 53 -6.33 2.14 -14.42
C GLY A 53 -5.59 2.41 -13.11
N ASN A 54 -6.31 2.66 -12.02
CA ASN A 54 -5.68 3.06 -10.77
C ASN A 54 -4.94 1.90 -10.06
N PRO A 55 -4.10 2.17 -9.04
CA PRO A 55 -3.32 1.14 -8.38
C PRO A 55 -4.16 0.03 -7.74
N PHE A 56 -5.37 0.34 -7.27
CA PHE A 56 -6.25 -0.66 -6.67
C PHE A 56 -6.83 -1.63 -7.72
N ALA A 57 -7.24 -1.13 -8.88
CA ALA A 57 -7.69 -1.97 -9.99
C ALA A 57 -6.59 -2.92 -10.48
N TRP A 58 -5.36 -2.41 -10.61
CA TRP A 58 -4.19 -3.24 -10.95
C TRP A 58 -3.87 -4.28 -9.88
N HIS A 59 -3.91 -3.90 -8.61
CA HIS A 59 -3.72 -4.82 -7.49
C HIS A 59 -4.74 -5.97 -7.52
N LEU A 60 -6.03 -5.65 -7.75
CA LEU A 60 -7.07 -6.65 -7.87
C LEU A 60 -6.89 -7.54 -9.11
N HIS A 61 -6.60 -6.96 -10.27
CA HIS A 61 -6.41 -7.70 -11.51
C HIS A 61 -5.27 -8.73 -11.41
N LEU A 62 -4.15 -8.34 -10.80
CA LEU A 62 -2.96 -9.18 -10.71
C LEU A 62 -3.07 -10.26 -9.64
N GLU A 63 -3.71 -9.98 -8.51
CA GLU A 63 -3.55 -10.80 -7.30
C GLU A 63 -4.85 -11.38 -6.75
N SER A 64 -6.02 -10.84 -7.11
CA SER A 64 -7.27 -11.31 -6.50
C SER A 64 -7.65 -12.73 -6.91
N LYS A 65 -8.35 -13.42 -6.01
CA LYS A 65 -8.93 -14.76 -6.22
C LYS A 65 -10.41 -14.75 -5.89
N LEU A 66 -11.23 -15.25 -6.80
CA LEU A 66 -12.66 -15.41 -6.57
C LEU A 66 -12.89 -16.46 -5.46
N VAL A 67 -13.57 -16.05 -4.40
CA VAL A 67 -13.98 -16.92 -3.29
C VAL A 67 -15.41 -17.39 -3.49
N PHE A 68 -16.29 -16.49 -3.92
CA PHE A 68 -17.70 -16.79 -4.14
C PHE A 68 -18.29 -15.91 -5.24
N SER A 69 -19.12 -16.49 -6.10
CA SER A 69 -20.00 -15.75 -7.00
C SER A 69 -21.40 -16.35 -6.97
N GLN A 70 -22.40 -15.47 -6.91
CA GLN A 70 -23.80 -15.87 -6.84
C GLN A 70 -24.32 -16.45 -8.16
N ASP A 71 -23.75 -16.01 -9.29
CA ASP A 71 -24.13 -16.38 -10.66
C ASP A 71 -23.11 -17.33 -11.31
N SER A 72 -22.14 -17.84 -10.55
CA SER A 72 -21.01 -18.67 -11.03
C SER A 72 -20.07 -17.96 -12.02
N SER A 73 -20.21 -16.64 -12.19
CA SER A 73 -19.32 -15.85 -13.05
C SER A 73 -18.09 -15.36 -12.28
N ASN A 74 -17.10 -14.83 -13.00
CA ASN A 74 -15.95 -14.15 -12.40
C ASN A 74 -15.87 -12.73 -12.96
N PHE A 75 -16.64 -11.83 -12.35
CA PHE A 75 -16.74 -10.44 -12.77
C PHE A 75 -15.39 -9.75 -13.02
N LEU A 76 -14.40 -9.89 -12.13
CA LEU A 76 -13.10 -9.23 -12.32
C LEU A 76 -12.31 -9.81 -13.49
N SER A 77 -12.40 -11.12 -13.73
CA SER A 77 -11.80 -11.74 -14.92
C SER A 77 -12.48 -11.33 -16.22
N GLU A 78 -13.81 -11.14 -16.19
CA GLU A 78 -14.59 -10.71 -17.35
C GLU A 78 -14.35 -9.25 -17.75
N LEU A 79 -13.96 -8.39 -16.80
CA LEU A 79 -13.53 -7.01 -17.09
C LEU A 79 -12.22 -6.95 -17.90
N GLY A 80 -11.43 -8.03 -17.90
CA GLY A 80 -10.10 -8.05 -18.52
C GLY A 80 -9.11 -7.18 -17.75
N CYS A 81 -8.23 -6.50 -18.49
CA CYS A 81 -7.16 -5.69 -17.93
C CYS A 81 -7.64 -4.26 -17.59
N PRO A 82 -7.23 -3.67 -16.46
CA PRO A 82 -7.39 -2.24 -16.20
C PRO A 82 -6.71 -1.39 -17.28
N SER A 83 -7.17 -0.15 -17.45
CA SER A 83 -6.50 0.85 -18.28
C SER A 83 -5.05 1.08 -17.81
N ALA A 84 -4.23 1.64 -18.71
CA ALA A 84 -2.88 2.04 -18.36
C ALA A 84 -2.89 3.07 -17.21
N TYR A 85 -2.04 2.86 -16.22
CA TYR A 85 -1.90 3.77 -15.09
C TYR A 85 -1.10 5.00 -15.50
N SER A 86 -1.75 6.18 -15.53
CA SER A 86 -1.13 7.45 -15.95
C SER A 86 -0.72 8.38 -14.80
N ASP A 87 -1.19 8.11 -13.58
CA ASP A 87 -1.09 9.07 -12.47
C ASP A 87 0.17 8.90 -11.61
N GLY A 88 1.13 8.07 -12.08
CA GLY A 88 2.33 7.66 -11.34
C GLY A 88 3.12 8.81 -10.72
N GLU A 89 3.40 9.85 -11.50
CA GLU A 89 4.12 11.04 -11.02
C GLU A 89 3.33 11.74 -9.92
N SER A 90 2.05 12.01 -10.18
CA SER A 90 1.18 12.73 -9.26
C SER A 90 1.00 11.99 -7.94
N ASP A 91 0.90 10.65 -7.97
CA ASP A 91 0.77 9.83 -6.77
C ASP A 91 2.09 9.71 -6.03
N CYS A 92 3.23 9.61 -6.73
CA CYS A 92 4.55 9.69 -6.10
C CYS A 92 4.73 11.00 -5.34
N VAL A 93 4.36 12.13 -5.94
CA VAL A 93 4.39 13.45 -5.28
C VAL A 93 3.45 13.48 -4.07
N LYS A 94 2.21 12.98 -4.19
CA LYS A 94 1.27 12.92 -3.06
C LYS A 94 1.84 12.14 -1.87
N PHE A 95 2.42 10.96 -2.11
CA PHE A 95 3.01 10.16 -1.03
C PHE A 95 4.27 10.82 -0.45
N TYR A 96 5.05 11.53 -1.26
CA TYR A 96 6.14 12.35 -0.76
C TYR A 96 5.68 13.50 0.16
N GLU A 97 4.56 14.16 -0.16
CA GLU A 97 3.97 15.17 0.72
C GLU A 97 3.48 14.58 2.06
N ILE A 98 2.87 13.39 2.03
CA ILE A 98 2.47 12.66 3.26
C ILE A 98 3.72 12.34 4.11
N PHE A 99 4.78 11.85 3.49
CA PHE A 99 6.06 11.60 4.15
C PHE A 99 6.59 12.88 4.83
N LYS A 100 6.68 14.00 4.10
CA LYS A 100 7.14 15.27 4.67
C LYS A 100 6.28 15.74 5.84
N SER A 101 4.96 15.60 5.74
CA SER A 101 4.06 15.96 6.84
C SER A 101 4.32 15.13 8.09
N ALA A 102 4.62 13.83 7.95
CA ALA A 102 4.98 12.97 9.07
C ALA A 102 6.35 13.39 9.66
N CYS A 103 7.35 13.69 8.82
CA CYS A 103 8.65 14.18 9.27
C CYS A 103 8.53 15.51 10.04
N TYR A 104 7.67 16.42 9.58
CA TYR A 104 7.38 17.66 10.29
C TYR A 104 6.80 17.37 11.69
N SER A 105 5.78 16.51 11.77
CA SER A 105 5.13 16.11 13.04
C SER A 105 6.13 15.51 14.05
N ILE A 106 7.03 14.63 13.59
CA ILE A 106 8.07 14.01 14.41
C ILE A 106 9.01 15.03 15.08
N ASN A 107 9.31 16.11 14.36
CA ASN A 107 10.20 17.17 14.83
C ASN A 107 9.49 18.12 15.81
N GLU A 108 8.19 18.31 15.64
CA GLU A 108 7.39 19.18 16.52
C GLU A 108 7.03 18.51 17.85
N SER A 109 6.83 17.19 17.87
CA SER A 109 6.36 16.47 19.05
C SER A 109 6.92 15.07 19.17
N ALA A 110 7.31 14.69 20.40
CA ALA A 110 7.66 13.32 20.71
C ALA A 110 6.44 12.41 20.97
N LEU A 111 5.26 12.99 21.21
CA LEU A 111 4.08 12.25 21.69
C LEU A 111 3.44 11.34 20.63
N SER A 112 3.67 11.59 19.35
CA SER A 112 3.05 10.87 18.23
C SER A 112 4.05 10.10 17.37
N ARG A 113 5.32 9.99 17.80
CA ARG A 113 6.40 9.44 16.95
C ARG A 113 6.11 8.05 16.39
N GLU A 114 5.55 7.14 17.18
CA GLU A 114 5.18 5.81 16.68
C GLU A 114 4.14 5.89 15.55
N PHE A 115 3.13 6.74 15.72
CA PHE A 115 2.10 6.98 14.71
C PHE A 115 2.67 7.66 13.45
N ASP A 116 3.56 8.62 13.63
CA ASP A 116 4.21 9.32 12.52
C ASP A 116 5.17 8.39 11.76
N LEU A 117 5.91 7.51 12.44
CA LEU A 117 6.72 6.46 11.80
C LEU A 117 5.86 5.44 11.04
N SER A 118 4.69 5.08 11.56
CA SER A 118 3.67 4.30 10.83
C SER A 118 3.23 5.02 9.54
N THR A 119 3.10 6.35 9.59
CA THR A 119 2.74 7.18 8.42
C THR A 119 3.88 7.29 7.42
N VAL A 120 5.12 7.38 7.88
CA VAL A 120 6.33 7.27 7.03
C VAL A 120 6.33 5.94 6.28
N PHE A 121 6.11 4.81 6.97
CA PHE A 121 6.04 3.50 6.32
C PHE A 121 4.94 3.42 5.27
N LEU A 122 3.74 3.92 5.59
CA LEU A 122 2.61 3.99 4.65
C LEU A 122 2.99 4.76 3.38
N ALA A 123 3.59 5.94 3.53
CA ALA A 123 4.01 6.78 2.42
C ALA A 123 5.07 6.08 1.57
N MET A 124 6.11 5.50 2.18
CA MET A 124 7.18 4.77 1.49
C MET A 124 6.64 3.59 0.67
N ARG A 125 5.79 2.75 1.29
CA ARG A 125 5.20 1.58 0.62
C ARG A 125 4.37 2.01 -0.58
N ASN A 126 3.45 2.96 -0.39
CA ASN A 126 2.54 3.36 -1.45
C ASN A 126 3.26 4.10 -2.58
N PHE A 127 4.27 4.91 -2.24
CA PHE A 127 5.16 5.51 -3.21
C PHE A 127 5.80 4.44 -4.10
N ALA A 128 6.41 3.42 -3.49
CA ALA A 128 7.07 2.35 -4.23
C ALA A 128 6.11 1.50 -5.07
N SER A 129 4.90 1.23 -4.58
CA SER A 129 3.88 0.51 -5.35
C SER A 129 3.41 1.31 -6.57
N CYS A 130 3.17 2.61 -6.43
CA CYS A 130 2.80 3.48 -7.56
C CYS A 130 3.97 3.61 -8.54
N TYR A 131 5.20 3.79 -8.05
CA TYR A 131 6.38 3.89 -8.87
C TYR A 131 6.64 2.62 -9.69
N SER A 132 6.56 1.44 -9.05
CA SER A 132 6.73 0.16 -9.73
C SER A 132 5.64 -0.11 -10.76
N LEU A 133 4.39 0.28 -10.47
CA LEU A 133 3.28 0.15 -11.41
C LEU A 133 3.45 1.04 -12.64
N ALA A 134 3.89 2.28 -12.45
CA ALA A 134 3.99 3.25 -13.54
C ALA A 134 5.26 3.08 -14.40
N TYR A 135 6.38 2.73 -13.78
CA TYR A 135 7.71 2.88 -14.42
C TYR A 135 8.53 1.60 -14.50
N LEU A 136 8.08 0.50 -13.87
CA LEU A 136 8.78 -0.78 -13.93
C LEU A 136 7.94 -1.84 -14.62
N GLU A 137 8.58 -2.89 -15.12
CA GLU A 137 7.89 -4.00 -15.79
C GLU A 137 7.07 -4.87 -14.83
N ARG A 138 7.42 -4.84 -13.53
CA ARG A 138 6.82 -5.68 -12.50
C ARG A 138 6.34 -4.82 -11.34
N PRO A 139 5.02 -4.55 -11.25
CA PRO A 139 4.42 -3.89 -10.11
C PRO A 139 4.63 -4.70 -8.82
N ASP A 140 4.80 -4.01 -7.68
CA ASP A 140 4.86 -4.64 -6.36
C ASP A 140 3.88 -3.96 -5.38
N PHE A 141 2.81 -4.67 -5.02
CA PHE A 141 1.80 -4.25 -4.05
C PHE A 141 2.00 -4.85 -2.65
N SER A 142 3.11 -5.56 -2.43
CA SER A 142 3.45 -6.07 -1.11
C SER A 142 3.79 -4.92 -0.15
N ARG A 143 3.70 -5.19 1.14
CA ARG A 143 4.16 -4.26 2.20
C ARG A 143 5.66 -3.96 2.12
N ARG A 144 6.43 -4.77 1.40
CA ARG A 144 7.88 -4.64 1.23
C ARG A 144 8.24 -3.99 -0.11
N SER A 145 7.29 -3.42 -0.84
CA SER A 145 7.49 -2.83 -2.16
C SER A 145 8.68 -1.87 -2.22
N SER A 146 8.90 -1.04 -1.19
CA SER A 146 10.00 -0.06 -1.18
C SER A 146 11.41 -0.67 -1.08
N ILE A 147 11.56 -1.87 -0.54
CA ILE A 147 12.84 -2.61 -0.50
C ILE A 147 12.96 -3.65 -1.64
N ASN A 148 11.93 -3.78 -2.46
CA ASN A 148 11.86 -4.74 -3.56
C ASN A 148 12.01 -4.10 -4.95
N LEU A 149 12.34 -2.80 -5.04
CA LEU A 149 12.55 -2.08 -6.30
C LEU A 149 13.93 -2.38 -6.97
N GLY A 150 14.60 -3.47 -6.58
CA GLY A 150 15.92 -3.83 -7.08
C GLY A 150 16.97 -2.76 -6.77
N ALA A 151 17.67 -2.27 -7.79
CA ALA A 151 18.68 -1.22 -7.64
C ALA A 151 18.09 0.15 -7.22
N LEU A 152 16.76 0.31 -7.27
CA LEU A 152 16.04 1.51 -6.86
C LEU A 152 15.41 1.37 -5.47
N SER A 153 15.74 0.31 -4.73
CA SER A 153 15.22 0.08 -3.39
C SER A 153 15.65 1.18 -2.42
N VAL A 154 14.82 1.43 -1.40
CA VAL A 154 15.14 2.40 -0.35
C VAL A 154 16.45 2.01 0.35
N PRO A 155 17.43 2.93 0.46
CA PRO A 155 18.76 2.61 0.96
C PRO A 155 18.85 2.80 2.48
N ILE A 156 18.06 2.02 3.23
CA ILE A 156 18.09 2.01 4.70
C ILE A 156 18.39 0.60 5.22
N ASP A 157 18.92 0.52 6.44
CA ASP A 157 19.22 -0.74 7.10
C ASP A 157 17.95 -1.57 7.32
N ARG A 158 18.12 -2.89 7.29
CA ARG A 158 16.99 -3.84 7.42
C ARG A 158 16.29 -3.67 8.76
N GLU A 159 17.05 -3.47 9.84
CA GLU A 159 16.50 -3.27 11.17
C GLU A 159 15.64 -2.00 11.25
N VAL A 160 16.05 -0.92 10.56
CA VAL A 160 15.26 0.32 10.50
C VAL A 160 13.97 0.11 9.72
N PHE A 161 14.04 -0.59 8.58
CA PHE A 161 12.86 -0.95 7.82
C PHE A 161 11.86 -1.76 8.67
N ASP A 162 12.35 -2.75 9.41
CA ASP A 162 11.51 -3.61 10.27
C ASP A 162 10.89 -2.80 11.44
N VAL A 163 11.55 -1.75 11.95
CA VAL A 163 10.97 -0.81 12.93
C VAL A 163 9.81 -0.03 12.32
N LEU A 164 9.98 0.52 11.11
CA LEU A 164 8.92 1.25 10.40
C LEU A 164 7.72 0.33 10.09
N GLU A 165 7.98 -0.91 9.67
CA GLU A 165 6.96 -1.93 9.44
C GLU A 165 6.21 -2.27 10.74
N SER A 166 6.94 -2.44 11.84
CA SER A 166 6.38 -2.72 13.17
C SER A 166 5.51 -1.58 13.67
N ALA A 167 5.94 -0.33 13.48
CA ALA A 167 5.14 0.86 13.80
C ALA A 167 3.78 0.80 13.10
N ARG A 168 3.79 0.47 11.79
CA ARG A 168 2.56 0.37 10.99
C ARG A 168 1.64 -0.73 11.48
N ILE A 169 2.17 -1.93 11.73
CA ILE A 169 1.39 -3.07 12.22
C ILE A 169 0.78 -2.74 13.58
N LEU A 170 1.56 -2.16 14.49
CA LEU A 170 1.08 -1.77 15.82
C LEU A 170 -0.05 -0.74 15.72
N CYS A 171 0.12 0.34 14.94
CA CYS A 171 -0.89 1.39 14.82
C CYS A 171 -2.19 0.95 14.12
N THR A 172 -2.13 -0.04 13.23
CA THR A 172 -3.31 -0.46 12.45
C THR A 172 -3.99 -1.70 12.97
N ARG A 173 -3.23 -2.62 13.57
CA ARG A 173 -3.72 -3.93 14.01
C ARG A 173 -3.64 -4.11 15.52
N GLY A 174 -2.93 -3.22 16.23
CA GLY A 174 -2.70 -3.40 17.67
C GLY A 174 -1.84 -4.63 17.99
N VAL A 175 -1.04 -5.09 17.02
CA VAL A 175 -0.19 -6.28 17.13
C VAL A 175 1.27 -5.86 17.26
N GLY A 176 2.00 -6.50 18.18
CA GLY A 176 3.41 -6.22 18.45
C GLY A 176 3.62 -5.49 19.77
N SER A 177 4.89 -5.22 20.08
CA SER A 177 5.29 -4.42 21.24
C SER A 177 5.49 -2.97 20.84
N SER A 178 5.29 -2.05 21.78
CA SER A 178 5.69 -0.64 21.61
C SER A 178 7.16 -0.53 21.24
N LEU A 179 7.48 0.46 20.41
CA LEU A 179 8.85 0.73 20.00
C LEU A 179 9.64 1.30 21.17
N THR A 180 10.88 0.87 21.29
CA THR A 180 11.81 1.47 22.26
C THR A 180 12.35 2.80 21.74
N GLU A 181 12.70 3.73 22.64
CA GLU A 181 13.32 5.01 22.25
C GLU A 181 14.53 4.86 21.32
N PRO A 182 15.47 3.90 21.52
CA PRO A 182 16.56 3.68 20.56
C PRO A 182 16.09 3.28 19.16
N GLN A 183 15.04 2.45 19.05
CA GLN A 183 14.46 2.07 17.76
C GLN A 183 13.82 3.26 17.06
N VAL A 184 13.04 4.05 17.80
CA VAL A 184 12.43 5.28 17.29
C VAL A 184 13.50 6.24 16.80
N PHE A 185 14.56 6.45 17.59
CA PHE A 185 15.66 7.34 17.24
C PHE A 185 16.39 6.88 15.97
N ALA A 186 16.76 5.60 15.87
CA ALA A 186 17.41 5.05 14.68
C ALA A 186 16.55 5.19 13.41
N ALA A 187 15.23 5.01 13.53
CA ALA A 187 14.31 5.23 12.41
C ALA A 187 14.25 6.70 11.99
N ILE A 188 14.21 7.63 12.95
CA ILE A 188 14.22 9.07 12.69
C ILE A 188 15.53 9.51 12.01
N GLU A 189 16.68 9.01 12.47
CA GLU A 189 17.99 9.33 11.88
C GLU A 189 18.12 8.87 10.41
N SER A 190 17.33 7.87 10.00
CA SER A 190 17.33 7.35 8.63
C SER A 190 16.39 8.12 7.68
N LEU A 191 15.49 8.97 8.19
CA LEU A 191 14.51 9.70 7.37
C LEU A 191 15.14 10.58 6.26
N PRO A 192 16.29 11.26 6.47
CA PRO A 192 16.94 11.99 5.38
C PRO A 192 17.35 11.11 4.20
N GLN A 193 17.71 9.84 4.43
CA GLN A 193 18.03 8.89 3.35
C GLN A 193 16.76 8.48 2.59
N VAL A 194 15.65 8.27 3.30
CA VAL A 194 14.33 7.99 2.71
C VAL A 194 13.87 9.19 1.86
N GLU A 195 14.00 10.40 2.38
CA GLU A 195 13.66 11.62 1.65
C GLU A 195 14.47 11.75 0.35
N TYR A 196 15.79 11.59 0.45
CA TYR A 196 16.66 11.62 -0.71
C TYR A 196 16.27 10.56 -1.75
N TRP A 197 15.93 9.36 -1.29
CA TRP A 197 15.45 8.28 -2.15
C TRP A 197 14.16 8.67 -2.89
N MET A 198 13.12 9.13 -2.19
CA MET A 198 11.85 9.56 -2.82
C MET A 198 12.07 10.67 -3.85
N GLN A 199 12.83 11.71 -3.48
CA GLN A 199 13.17 12.81 -4.39
C GLN A 199 13.96 12.33 -5.61
N SER A 200 14.90 11.39 -5.42
CA SER A 200 15.70 10.85 -6.53
C SER A 200 14.85 10.10 -7.54
N LEU A 201 13.80 9.39 -7.08
CA LEU A 201 12.87 8.67 -7.94
C LEU A 201 11.91 9.62 -8.66
N ILE A 202 11.39 10.65 -7.97
CA ILE A 202 10.58 11.70 -8.61
C ILE A 202 11.37 12.39 -9.74
N ARG A 203 12.63 12.82 -9.48
CA ARG A 203 13.46 13.46 -10.51
C ARG A 203 13.81 12.57 -11.71
N ARG A 204 13.69 11.24 -11.57
CA ARG A 204 13.85 10.31 -12.70
C ARG A 204 12.62 10.31 -13.59
N VAL A 205 11.43 10.48 -13.01
CA VAL A 205 10.18 10.58 -13.75
C VAL A 205 10.20 11.81 -14.67
N ASP A 206 10.66 12.97 -14.17
CA ASP A 206 10.77 14.21 -14.96
C ASP A 206 11.69 14.12 -16.20
N LYS A 207 12.45 13.03 -16.35
CA LYS A 207 13.43 12.82 -17.43
C LYS A 207 13.02 11.75 -18.44
N VAL A 208 11.88 11.09 -18.24
CA VAL A 208 11.29 10.08 -19.14
C VAL A 208 10.19 10.73 -19.96
#